data_AF-A0A9E7B7F1-F1
#
_entry.id   AF-A0A9E7B7F1-F1
#
_cell.length_a   1.000
_cell.length_b   1.000
_cell.length_c   1.000
_cell.angle_alpha   90.00
_cell.angle_beta   90.00
_cell.angle_gamma   90.00
#
_symmetry.space_group_name_H-M   'P 1'
#
loop_
_entity.id
_entity.type
_entity.pdbx_description
1 polymer ?
#
loop_
_entity_poly.entity_id
_entity_poly.type
_entity_poly.pdbx_seq_one_letter_code
_entity_poly.pdbx_strand_id
1 'polypeptide(L)' 'MVLVHNYALAVFFFVIAMTCWGSWANTQKLAAKNWRFELFYWDVVIGLLVFSLIAAFTLG' A
#
# COMPACT_ATOMS: atom_id res chain seq x y z
N MET A 1 17.72 3.20 8.44
CA MET A 1 16.85 2.08 8.87
C MET A 1 16.07 2.55 10.08
N VAL A 2 14.77 2.85 9.92
CA VAL A 2 13.92 3.26 11.05
C VAL A 2 13.50 1.99 11.76
N LEU A 3 13.97 1.79 12.99
CA LEU A 3 13.64 0.62 13.80
C LEU A 3 12.41 0.91 14.65
N VAL A 4 11.43 0.02 14.60
CA VAL A 4 10.24 0.11 15.45
C VAL A 4 10.60 -0.49 16.81
N HIS A 5 10.71 0.37 17.83
CA HIS A 5 11.09 -0.06 19.19
C HIS A 5 9.92 -0.66 20.00
N ASN A 6 8.68 -0.51 19.53
CA ASN A 6 7.50 -1.03 20.19
C ASN A 6 6.96 -2.28 19.47
N TYR A 7 6.98 -3.42 20.18
CA TYR A 7 6.56 -4.70 19.62
C TYR A 7 5.08 -4.72 19.20
N ALA A 8 4.18 -4.17 20.03
CA ALA A 8 2.75 -4.13 19.70
C ALA A 8 2.48 -3.28 18.44
N LEU A 9 3.19 -2.17 18.30
CA LEU A 9 3.11 -1.30 17.12
C LEU A 9 3.66 -1.98 15.86
N ALA A 10 4.74 -2.77 15.99
CA ALA A 10 5.28 -3.56 14.88
C ALA A 10 4.30 -4.63 14.40
N VAL A 11 3.68 -5.37 15.32
CA VAL A 11 2.65 -6.38 14.98
C VAL A 11 1.43 -5.72 14.35
N PHE A 12 0.98 -4.58 14.87
CA PHE A 12 -0.13 -3.84 14.30
C PHE A 12 0.12 -3.43 12.84
N PHE A 13 1.29 -2.82 12.55
CA PHE A 13 1.65 -2.47 11.18
C PHE A 13 1.81 -3.69 10.28
N PHE A 14 2.33 -4.80 10.81
CA PHE A 14 2.44 -6.05 10.06
C PHE A 14 1.07 -6.59 9.63
N VAL A 15 0.09 -6.61 10.54
CA VAL A 15 -1.28 -7.05 10.22
C VAL A 15 -1.91 -6.17 9.15
N ILE A 16 -1.72 -4.86 9.23
CA ILE A 16 -2.20 -3.92 8.20
C ILE A 16 -1.52 -4.23 6.85
N ALA A 17 -0.20 -4.36 6.82
CA ALA A 17 0.55 -4.64 5.60
C ALA A 17 0.10 -5.94 4.92
N MET A 18 -0.04 -7.01 5.70
CA MET A 18 -0.50 -8.32 5.19
C MET A 18 -1.94 -8.25 4.66
N THR A 19 -2.81 -7.48 5.31
CA THR A 19 -4.20 -7.31 4.88
C THR A 19 -4.29 -6.50 3.59
N CYS A 20 -3.58 -5.38 3.50
CA CYS A 20 -3.53 -4.54 2.30
C CYS A 20 -2.98 -5.32 1.10
N TRP A 21 -1.91 -6.08 1.30
CA TRP A 21 -1.31 -6.90 0.23
C TRP A 21 -2.28 -7.98 -0.27
N GLY A 22 -2.89 -8.74 0.64
CA GLY A 22 -3.85 -9.79 0.28
C GLY A 22 -5.13 -9.24 -0.36
N SER A 23 -5.63 -8.11 0.15
CA SER A 23 -6.83 -7.44 -0.37
C SER A 23 -6.62 -6.94 -1.80
N TRP A 24 -5.44 -6.39 -2.11
CA TRP A 24 -5.13 -5.90 -3.46
C TRP A 24 -5.18 -7.01 -4.51
N ALA A 25 -4.58 -8.18 -4.24
CA ALA A 25 -4.64 -9.31 -5.17
C ALA A 25 -6.08 -9.83 -5.39
N ASN A 26 -6.89 -9.86 -4.32
CA ASN A 26 -8.29 -10.28 -4.41
C ASN A 26 -9.15 -9.28 -5.21
N THR A 27 -8.95 -7.97 -4.98
CA THR A 27 -9.65 -6.91 -5.71
C THR A 27 -9.22 -6.84 -7.17
N GLN A 28 -7.94 -7.07 -7.48
CA GLN A 28 -7.46 -7.22 -8.86
C GLN A 28 -8.17 -8.37 -9.57
N LYS A 29 -8.28 -9.54 -8.94
CA LYS A 29 -8.97 -10.70 -9.53
C LYS A 29 -10.46 -10.45 -9.76
N LEU A 30 -11.10 -9.64 -8.92
CA LEU A 30 -12.49 -9.24 -9.09
C LEU A 30 -12.66 -8.21 -10.23
N ALA A 31 -11.79 -7.20 -10.26
CA ALA A 31 -11.83 -6.12 -11.25
C ALA A 31 -11.39 -6.57 -12.65
N ALA A 32 -10.48 -7.54 -12.75
CA ALA A 32 -9.99 -8.08 -14.03
C ALA A 32 -11.09 -8.63 -14.95
N LYS A 33 -12.28 -8.96 -14.40
CA LYS A 33 -13.44 -9.37 -15.21
C LYS A 33 -14.04 -8.24 -16.04
N ASN A 34 -13.96 -7.01 -15.56
CA ASN A 34 -14.65 -5.85 -16.15
C ASN A 34 -13.68 -4.73 -16.56
N TRP A 35 -12.44 -4.74 -16.07
CA TRP A 35 -11.51 -3.64 -16.23
C TRP A 35 -10.12 -4.11 -16.64
N ARG A 36 -9.45 -3.29 -17.47
CA ARG A 36 -8.09 -3.57 -17.94
C ARG A 36 -7.09 -3.38 -16.81
N PHE A 37 -6.06 -4.21 -16.81
CA PHE A 37 -5.01 -4.17 -15.79
C PHE A 37 -4.32 -2.81 -15.70
N GLU A 38 -4.08 -2.13 -16.84
CA GLU A 38 -3.39 -0.83 -16.85
C GLU A 38 -4.17 0.23 -16.08
N LEU A 39 -5.50 0.20 -16.13
CA LEU A 39 -6.37 1.12 -15.40
C LEU A 39 -6.45 0.78 -13.91
N PHE A 40 -6.42 -0.49 -13.56
CA PHE A 40 -6.39 -0.91 -12.16
C PHE A 40 -5.13 -0.39 -11.46
N TYR A 41 -3.97 -0.50 -12.11
CA TYR A 41 -2.66 -0.11 -11.55
C TYR A 41 -2.48 1.38 -11.24
N TRP A 42 -3.40 2.24 -11.70
CA TRP A 42 -3.40 3.66 -11.34
C TRP A 42 -3.54 3.89 -9.83
N ASP A 43 -4.15 2.94 -9.11
CA ASP A 43 -4.27 2.98 -7.65
C ASP A 43 -2.90 3.02 -6.95
N VAL A 44 -1.97 2.16 -7.38
CA VAL A 44 -0.60 2.07 -6.89
C VAL A 44 0.18 3.32 -7.28
N VAL A 45 0.04 3.80 -8.52
CA VAL A 45 0.75 5.00 -9.01
C VAL A 45 0.37 6.24 -8.20
N ILE A 46 -0.93 6.46 -7.98
CA ILE A 46 -1.43 7.59 -7.19
C ILE A 46 -0.96 7.46 -5.74
N GLY A 47 -1.07 6.27 -5.14
CA GLY A 47 -0.60 6.02 -3.79
C GLY A 47 0.88 6.32 -3.61
N LEU A 48 1.71 5.89 -4.56
CA LEU A 48 3.15 6.10 -4.55
C LEU A 48 3.51 7.58 -4.74
N LEU A 49 2.80 8.29 -5.61
CA LEU A 49 2.97 9.74 -5.79
C LEU A 49 2.64 10.49 -4.51
N VAL A 50 1.48 10.23 -3.89
CA VAL A 50 1.07 10.88 -2.64
C VAL A 50 2.06 10.57 -1.52
N PHE A 51 2.47 9.31 -1.37
CA PHE A 51 3.48 8.92 -0.39
C PHE A 51 4.81 9.63 -0.62
N SER A 52 5.27 9.74 -1.87
CA SER A 52 6.52 10.43 -2.20
C SER A 52 6.46 11.93 -1.88
N LEU A 53 5.32 12.59 -2.13
CA LEU A 53 5.12 13.99 -1.77
C LEU A 53 5.15 14.17 -0.25
N ILE A 54 4.41 13.35 0.49
CA ILE A 54 4.41 13.41 1.95
C ILE A 54 5.83 13.19 2.48
N ALA A 55 6.53 12.16 2.00
CA ALA A 55 7.91 11.88 2.40
C ALA A 55 8.84 13.05 2.09
N ALA A 56 8.72 13.69 0.92
CA ALA A 56 9.56 14.85 0.55
C ALA A 56 9.38 16.05 1.50
N PHE A 57 8.18 16.25 2.06
CA PHE A 57 7.90 17.36 2.99
C PHE A 57 8.01 16.99 4.47
N THR A 58 8.13 15.71 4.82
CA THR A 58 8.11 15.26 6.24
C THR A 58 9.34 14.47 6.67
N LEU A 59 10.00 13.76 5.74
CA LEU A 59 11.12 12.85 5.99
C LEU A 59 12.45 13.41 5.42
N GLY A 60 12.57 14.75 5.35
CA GLY A 60 13.77 15.48 4.95
C GLY A 60 14.75 15.73 6.10
#